data_AF-A0A4U8Z8P9-F1
#
_entry.id   AF-A0A4U8Z8P9-F1
#
_cell.length_a   1.000
_cell.length_b   1.000
_cell.length_c   1.000
_cell.angle_alpha   90.00
_cell.angle_beta   90.00
_cell.angle_gamma   90.00
#
_symmetry.space_group_name_H-M   'P 1'
#
loop_
_entity.id
_entity.type
_entity.pdbx_description
1 polymer ?
#
loop_
_entity_poly.entity_id
_entity_poly.type
_entity_poly.pdbx_seq_one_letter_code
_entity_poly.pdbx_strand_id
1 'polypeptide(L)'
;MDNEALNRLIAARRADAGRIHTEIVIACERAACRSRRKRNQPSDWNKSAWRRYILAAAQTPPPFHASLRKIYDQINALEHLAQDPSTDPRQSHSIAQARP
;
A
#
# COMPACT_ATOMS: atom_id res chain seq x y z
N MET A 1 12.27 -12.90 -15.26
CA MET A 1 12.57 -11.76 -14.36
C MET A 1 13.05 -12.38 -13.05
N ASP A 2 14.19 -11.95 -12.52
CA ASP A 2 14.74 -12.55 -11.28
C ASP A 2 13.84 -12.23 -10.07
N ASN A 3 13.71 -13.17 -9.14
CA ASN A 3 12.90 -13.06 -7.92
C ASN A 3 13.34 -11.85 -7.07
N GLU A 4 14.63 -11.52 -7.06
CA GLU A 4 15.13 -10.32 -6.37
C GLU A 4 14.63 -9.02 -7.02
N ALA A 5 14.50 -8.98 -8.34
CA ALA A 5 13.93 -7.83 -9.05
C ALA A 5 12.42 -7.69 -8.74
N LEU A 6 11.71 -8.81 -8.63
CA LEU A 6 10.29 -8.84 -8.28
C LEU A 6 10.04 -8.35 -6.85
N ASN A 7 10.85 -8.80 -5.89
CA ASN A 7 10.77 -8.35 -4.50
C ASN A 7 11.08 -6.86 -4.36
N ARG A 8 12.05 -6.33 -5.11
CA ARG A 8 12.33 -4.88 -5.16
C ARG A 8 11.13 -4.09 -5.68
N LEU A 9 10.43 -4.62 -6.70
CA LEU A 9 9.24 -3.98 -7.25
C LEU A 9 8.06 -4.00 -6.26
N ILE A 10 7.84 -5.11 -5.56
CA ILE A 10 6.83 -5.22 -4.49
C ILE A 10 7.11 -4.19 -3.38
N ALA A 11 8.37 -4.09 -2.93
CA ALA A 11 8.78 -3.12 -1.92
C ALA A 11 8.52 -1.67 -2.36
N ALA A 12 8.85 -1.33 -3.61
CA ALA A 12 8.57 -0.01 -4.17
C ALA A 12 7.06 0.30 -4.21
N ARG A 13 6.23 -0.65 -4.60
CA ARG A 13 4.76 -0.47 -4.61
C ARG A 13 4.16 -0.31 -3.23
N ARG A 14 4.68 -1.05 -2.23
CA ARG A 14 4.29 -0.85 -0.83
C ARG A 14 4.68 0.54 -0.32
N ALA A 15 5.84 1.06 -0.72
CA ALA A 15 6.25 2.42 -0.39
C ALA A 15 5.32 3.48 -1.03
N ASP A 16 4.91 3.29 -2.29
CA ASP A 16 3.93 4.15 -2.96
C ASP A 16 2.58 4.19 -2.21
N ALA A 17 2.06 3.03 -1.80
CA ALA A 17 0.85 2.95 -0.98
C ALA A 17 1.03 3.67 0.36
N GLY A 18 2.16 3.43 1.04
CA GLY A 18 2.50 4.09 2.30
C GLY A 18 2.56 5.62 2.20
N ARG A 19 3.08 6.15 1.09
CA ARG A 19 3.10 7.59 0.82
C ARG A 19 1.69 8.16 0.69
N ILE A 20 0.82 7.52 -0.08
CA ILE A 20 -0.57 7.97 -0.25
C ILE A 20 -1.33 7.94 1.09
N HIS A 21 -1.18 6.87 1.87
CA HIS A 21 -1.76 6.79 3.22
C HIS A 21 -1.27 7.93 4.12
N THR A 22 0.04 8.22 4.09
CA THR A 22 0.63 9.32 4.87
C THR A 22 0.05 10.67 4.45
N GLU A 23 -0.13 10.92 3.15
CA GLU A 23 -0.73 12.16 2.64
C GLU A 23 -2.19 12.32 3.12
N ILE A 24 -2.98 11.24 3.10
CA ILE A 24 -4.36 11.25 3.62
C ILE A 24 -4.38 11.55 5.12
N VAL A 25 -3.55 10.87 5.92
CA VAL A 25 -3.46 11.09 7.36
C VAL A 25 -3.09 12.54 7.67
N ILE A 26 -2.06 13.09 7.01
CA ILE A 26 -1.64 14.48 7.17
C ILE A 26 -2.78 15.45 6.81
N ALA A 27 -3.53 15.19 5.74
CA ALA A 27 -4.68 16.02 5.37
C ALA A 27 -5.77 16.00 6.45
N CYS A 28 -6.07 14.81 7.00
CA CYS A 28 -7.05 14.64 8.06
C CYS A 28 -6.61 15.31 9.37
N GLU A 29 -5.34 15.17 9.76
CA GLU A 29 -4.75 15.84 10.92
C GLU A 29 -4.81 17.37 10.80
N ARG A 30 -4.53 17.90 9.61
CA ARG A 30 -4.66 19.34 9.32
C ARG A 30 -6.10 19.81 9.50
N ALA A 31 -7.07 19.04 9.01
CA ALA A 31 -8.48 19.33 9.20
C ALA A 31 -8.89 19.30 10.69
N ALA A 32 -8.32 18.39 11.47
CA ALA A 32 -8.53 18.25 12.91
C ALA A 32 -7.90 19.40 13.73
N CYS A 33 -6.73 19.90 13.33
CA CYS A 33 -6.01 20.89 14.14
C CYS A 33 -6.53 22.33 13.99
N ARG A 34 -7.15 22.73 12.85
CA ARG A 34 -7.66 24.10 12.51
C ARG A 34 -6.66 25.27 12.64
N SER A 35 -5.67 25.22 13.53
CA SER A 35 -4.68 26.23 13.80
C SER A 35 -3.31 25.77 13.31
N ARG A 36 -2.62 26.63 12.55
CA ARG A 36 -1.24 26.39 12.08
C ARG A 36 -0.20 26.40 13.20
N ARG A 37 -0.57 26.79 14.43
CA ARG A 37 0.40 27.12 15.49
C ARG A 37 0.72 25.99 16.46
N LYS A 38 -0.11 24.95 16.58
CA LYS A 38 0.21 23.72 17.32
C LYS A 38 -0.45 22.52 16.65
N ARG A 39 0.37 21.55 16.22
CA ARG A 39 -0.13 20.19 16.01
C ARG A 39 -0.34 19.62 17.39
N ASN A 40 -1.60 19.59 17.84
CA ASN A 40 -1.95 18.86 19.04
C ASN A 40 -1.87 17.38 18.72
N GLN A 41 -1.31 16.59 19.63
CA GLN A 41 -1.26 15.14 19.44
C GLN A 41 -2.70 14.60 19.43
N PRO A 42 -2.98 13.47 18.73
CA PRO A 42 -4.30 12.86 18.75
C PRO A 42 -4.85 12.58 20.16
N SER A 43 -3.96 12.34 21.13
CA SER A 43 -4.30 12.21 22.56
C SER A 43 -4.98 13.45 23.16
N ASP A 44 -4.73 14.63 22.60
CA ASP A 44 -5.21 15.92 23.12
C ASP A 44 -6.44 16.42 22.34
N TRP A 45 -6.95 15.63 21.40
CA TRP A 45 -8.07 16.03 20.54
C TRP A 45 -9.40 15.96 21.30
N ASN A 46 -10.11 17.09 21.31
CA ASN A 46 -11.51 17.12 21.75
C ASN A 46 -12.44 16.46 20.71
N LYS A 47 -13.70 16.22 21.10
CA LYS A 47 -14.73 15.62 20.23
C LYS A 47 -14.87 16.32 18.87
N SER A 48 -14.74 17.64 18.84
CA SER A 48 -14.84 18.44 17.60
C SER A 48 -13.62 18.29 16.68
N ALA A 49 -12.43 18.05 17.22
CA ALA A 49 -11.24 17.71 16.45
C ALA A 49 -11.37 16.31 15.83
N TRP A 50 -11.77 15.31 16.63
CA TRP A 50 -12.07 13.95 16.15
C TRP A 50 -13.13 13.94 15.06
N ARG A 51 -14.23 14.67 15.23
CA ARG A 51 -15.28 14.76 14.20
C ARG A 51 -14.76 15.31 12.88
N ARG A 52 -13.89 16.34 12.93
CA ARG A 52 -13.28 16.91 11.72
C ARG A 52 -12.29 15.95 11.06
N TYR A 53 -11.53 15.20 11.84
CA TYR A 53 -10.67 14.14 11.32
C TYR A 53 -11.48 13.10 10.54
N ILE A 54 -12.54 12.56 11.16
CA ILE A 54 -13.38 11.52 10.55
C ILE A 54 -14.07 12.06 9.29
N LEU A 55 -14.59 13.29 9.34
CA LEU A 55 -15.21 13.91 8.17
C LEU A 55 -14.21 14.12 7.03
N ALA A 56 -12.98 14.54 7.32
CA ALA A 56 -11.93 14.68 6.32
C ALA A 56 -11.54 13.32 5.71
N ALA A 57 -11.43 12.28 6.55
CA ALA A 57 -11.16 10.93 6.09
C ALA A 57 -12.27 10.40 5.18
N ALA A 58 -13.54 10.64 5.54
CA ALA A 58 -14.70 10.26 4.72
C ALA A 58 -14.81 11.07 3.41
N GLN A 59 -14.27 12.29 3.38
CA GLN A 59 -14.22 13.14 2.19
C GLN A 59 -12.94 12.95 1.38
N THR A 60 -12.10 11.96 1.73
CA THR A 60 -10.90 11.63 0.95
C THR A 60 -11.30 11.43 -0.51
N PRO A 61 -10.72 12.20 -1.44
CA PRO A 61 -11.16 12.18 -2.82
C PRO A 61 -11.17 10.75 -3.41
N PRO A 62 -12.22 10.38 -4.17
CA PRO A 62 -12.29 9.09 -4.87
C PRO A 62 -11.03 8.73 -5.68
N PRO A 63 -10.28 9.68 -6.28
CA PRO A 63 -9.00 9.39 -6.90
C PRO A 63 -7.98 8.70 -5.99
N PHE A 64 -7.90 9.05 -4.71
CA PHE A 64 -6.97 8.39 -3.78
C PHE A 64 -7.36 6.94 -3.51
N HIS A 65 -8.66 6.67 -3.35
CA HIS A 65 -9.16 5.31 -3.19
C HIS A 65 -8.92 4.46 -4.46
N ALA A 66 -9.14 5.04 -5.64
CA ALA A 66 -8.86 4.37 -6.91
C ALA A 66 -7.36 4.09 -7.10
N SER A 67 -6.50 5.05 -6.77
CA SER A 67 -5.05 4.90 -6.81
C SER A 67 -4.55 3.83 -5.84
N LEU A 68 -5.03 3.83 -4.58
CA LEU A 68 -4.68 2.80 -3.60
C LEU A 68 -5.15 1.43 -4.05
N ARG A 69 -6.39 1.30 -4.53
CA ARG A 69 -6.92 0.04 -5.06
C ARG A 69 -6.02 -0.50 -6.18
N LYS A 70 -5.67 0.34 -7.15
CA LYS A 70 -4.77 -0.03 -8.24
C LYS A 70 -3.40 -0.50 -7.74
N ILE A 71 -2.83 0.18 -6.73
CA ILE A 71 -1.53 -0.21 -6.17
C ILE A 71 -1.63 -1.55 -5.43
N TYR A 72 -2.69 -1.80 -4.66
CA TYR A 72 -2.90 -3.09 -3.99
C TYR A 72 -3.16 -4.23 -4.98
N ASP A 73 -3.92 -3.99 -6.04
CA ASP A 73 -4.12 -4.98 -7.11
C ASP A 73 -2.78 -5.33 -7.78
N GLN A 74 -1.92 -4.34 -8.01
CA GLN A 74 -0.57 -4.55 -8.53
C GLN A 74 0.32 -5.33 -7.55
N ILE A 75 0.28 -5.01 -6.25
CA ILE A 75 1.03 -5.75 -5.23
C ILE A 75 0.60 -7.22 -5.22
N ASN A 76 -0.71 -7.50 -5.18
CA ASN A 76 -1.24 -8.86 -5.19
C ASN A 76 -0.80 -9.63 -6.44
N ALA A 77 -0.87 -9.02 -7.62
CA ALA A 77 -0.43 -9.66 -8.87
C ALA A 77 1.07 -10.01 -8.83
N LEU A 78 1.91 -9.12 -8.30
CA LEU A 78 3.35 -9.36 -8.18
C LEU A 78 3.68 -10.43 -7.12
N GLU A 79 2.95 -10.44 -6.01
CA GLU A 79 3.11 -11.46 -4.97
C GLU A 79 2.71 -12.85 -5.47
N HIS A 80 1.63 -12.96 -6.25
CA HIS A 80 1.26 -14.22 -6.89
C HIS A 80 2.33 -14.70 -7.88
N LEU A 81 2.92 -13.80 -8.66
CA LEU A 81 4.03 -14.15 -9.57
C LEU A 81 5.29 -14.58 -8.80
N ALA A 82 5.53 -14.04 -7.60
CA ALA A 82 6.67 -14.41 -6.76
C ALA A 82 6.49 -15.79 -6.11
N GLN A 83 5.24 -16.20 -5.92
CA GLN A 83 4.87 -17.49 -5.33
C GLN A 83 4.74 -18.62 -6.36
N ASP A 84 4.71 -18.31 -7.66
CA ASP A 84 4.57 -19.30 -8.73
C ASP A 84 5.86 -20.16 -8.85
N PRO A 85 5.81 -21.48 -8.58
CA PRO A 85 6.99 -22.36 -8.59
C PRO A 85 7.64 -22.49 -9.99
N SER A 86 6.94 -22.09 -11.05
CA SER A 86 7.46 -22.07 -12.43
C SER A 86 8.58 -21.04 -12.65
N THR A 87 8.76 -20.10 -11.71
CA THR A 87 9.80 -19.06 -11.78
C THR A 87 11.17 -19.56 -11.32
N ASP A 88 11.28 -20.81 -10.86
CA ASP A 88 12.55 -21.45 -10.57
C ASP A 88 13.10 -22.14 -11.85
N PRO A 89 14.16 -21.61 -12.49
CA PRO A 89 14.77 -22.23 -13.67
C PRO A 89 15.36 -23.62 -13.41
N ARG A 90 15.36 -24.12 -12.16
CA ARG A 90 15.84 -25.46 -11.80
C ARG A 90 14.82 -26.58 -11.98
N GLN A 91 13.52 -26.31 -12.11
CA GLN A 91 12.50 -27.36 -12.20
C GLN A 91 12.22 -27.88 -13.62
N SER A 92 12.72 -27.23 -14.67
CA SER A 92 12.46 -27.64 -16.07
C SER A 92 13.20 -28.90 -16.54
N HIS A 93 14.05 -29.53 -15.72
CA HIS A 93 14.84 -30.71 -16.12
C HIS A 93 14.35 -32.06 -15.56
N SER A 94 13.25 -32.11 -14.80
CA SER A 94 12.82 -33.34 -14.12
C SER A 94 11.67 -34.12 -14.79
N ILE A 95 11.43 -33.93 -16.10
CA ILE A 95 10.42 -34.71 -16.85
C ILE A 95 11.00 -35.19 -18.18
N ALA A 96 12.06 -35.99 -18.16
CA ALA A 96 12.55 -36.67 -19.37
C ALA A 96 13.12 -38.08 -19.15
N GLN A 97 12.98 -38.68 -17.96
CA GLN A 97 13.48 -40.03 -17.72
C GLN A 97 12.51 -40.86 -16.88
N ALA A 98 11.55 -41.49 -17.56
CA ALA A 98 11.00 -42.77 -17.14
C ALA A 98 10.18 -43.35 -18.30
N ARG A 99 10.82 -44.17 -19.13
CA ARG A 99 10.13 -45.09 -20.04
C ARG A 99 10.96 -46.38 -20.14
N PRO A 100 10.48 -47.49 -19.56
CA PRO A 100 10.76 -48.82 -20.08
C PRO A 100 9.80 -49.16 -21.22
#